data_AF-A0A2P6FM01-F1
#
_entry.id   AF-A0A2P6FM01-F1
#
_cell.length_a   1.000
_cell.length_b   1.000
_cell.length_c   1.000
_cell.angle_alpha   90.00
_cell.angle_beta   90.00
_cell.angle_gamma   90.00
#
_symmetry.space_group_name_H-M   'P 1'
#
loop_
_entity.id
_entity.type
_entity.pdbx_description
1 polymer ?
#
loop_
_entity_poly.entity_id
_entity_poly.type
_entity_poly.pdbx_seq_one_letter_code
_entity_poly.pdbx_strand_id
1 'polypeptide(L)'
;MSKINPANLENKVMNFHQKVLNPAKDALGSQIPETPFTDRMTNAIRQVAKAQEEAAISAKNFELGVETDLSKVMMKQQVSSLGFQLTLNVRNKVLSAYKDIMNMPV
;
A
#
# COMPACT_ATOMS: atom_id res chain seq x y z
N MET A 1 -4.54 -39.59 -43.74
CA MET A 1 -4.53 -39.61 -42.27
C MET A 1 -3.13 -39.20 -41.81
N SER A 2 -2.96 -37.94 -41.40
CA SER A 2 -1.64 -37.39 -41.02
C SER A 2 -1.30 -37.79 -39.59
N LYS A 3 -0.18 -38.50 -39.41
CA LYS A 3 0.28 -38.99 -38.10
C LYS A 3 0.75 -37.79 -37.26
N ILE A 4 0.15 -37.60 -36.09
CA ILE A 4 0.59 -36.59 -35.12
C ILE A 4 1.90 -37.09 -34.50
N ASN A 5 3.00 -36.36 -34.75
CA ASN A 5 4.32 -36.66 -34.22
C ASN A 5 4.39 -36.32 -32.71
N PRO A 6 4.68 -37.28 -31.81
CA PRO A 6 4.63 -37.05 -30.36
C PRO A 6 5.67 -36.02 -29.87
N ALA A 7 6.84 -35.92 -30.52
CA ALA A 7 7.87 -34.93 -30.20
C ALA A 7 7.41 -33.48 -30.47
N ASN A 8 6.43 -33.27 -31.36
CA ASN A 8 5.88 -31.93 -31.63
C ASN A 8 4.85 -31.52 -30.56
N LEU A 9 4.27 -32.49 -29.84
CA LEU A 9 3.29 -32.23 -28.80
C LEU A 9 3.96 -31.85 -27.48
N GLU A 10 5.06 -32.50 -27.10
CA GLU A 10 5.87 -32.13 -25.94
C GLU A 10 6.47 -30.71 -26.08
N ASN A 11 7.01 -30.39 -27.25
CA ASN A 11 7.49 -29.03 -27.56
C ASN A 11 6.37 -27.99 -27.51
N LYS A 12 5.13 -28.35 -27.90
CA LYS A 12 3.98 -27.45 -27.86
C LYS A 12 3.47 -27.24 -26.43
N VAL A 13 3.51 -28.27 -25.58
CA VAL A 13 3.15 -28.19 -24.15
C VAL A 13 4.19 -27.42 -23.35
N MET A 14 5.50 -27.61 -23.58
CA MET A 14 6.55 -26.81 -22.96
C MET A 14 6.45 -25.32 -23.35
N ASN A 15 6.23 -25.03 -24.63
CA ASN A 15 6.03 -23.66 -25.10
C ASN A 15 4.74 -23.03 -24.53
N PHE A 16 3.70 -23.81 -24.31
CA PHE A 16 2.48 -23.33 -23.66
C PHE A 16 2.73 -23.01 -22.18
N HIS A 17 3.45 -23.89 -21.46
CA HIS A 17 3.86 -23.67 -20.07
C HIS A 17 4.70 -22.38 -19.92
N GLN A 18 5.65 -22.15 -20.84
CA GLN A 18 6.46 -20.93 -20.82
C GLN A 18 5.62 -19.67 -21.13
N LYS A 19 4.65 -19.76 -22.04
CA LYS A 19 3.77 -18.65 -22.43
C LYS A 19 2.74 -18.25 -21.38
N VAL A 20 2.39 -19.11 -20.42
CA VAL A 20 1.49 -18.74 -19.31
C VAL A 20 2.24 -18.19 -18.09
N LEU A 21 3.52 -18.55 -17.90
CA LEU A 21 4.34 -18.08 -16.78
C LEU A 21 4.90 -16.67 -17.02
N ASN A 22 5.24 -16.31 -18.26
CA ASN A 22 5.73 -14.98 -18.60
C ASN A 22 4.70 -13.85 -18.34
N PRO A 23 3.43 -13.93 -18.77
CA PRO A 23 2.44 -12.88 -18.51
C PRO A 23 2.09 -12.75 -17.02
N ALA A 24 2.21 -13.83 -16.24
CA ALA A 24 2.07 -13.73 -14.78
C ALA A 24 3.23 -12.93 -14.16
N LYS A 25 4.47 -13.14 -14.63
CA LYS A 25 5.65 -12.39 -14.19
C LYS A 25 5.64 -10.91 -14.66
N ASP A 26 5.10 -10.64 -15.85
CA ASP A 26 4.94 -9.29 -16.39
C ASP A 26 3.76 -8.54 -15.74
N ALA A 27 2.66 -9.24 -15.41
CA ALA A 27 1.51 -8.67 -14.69
C ALA A 27 1.80 -8.44 -13.20
N LEU A 28 2.64 -9.28 -12.58
CA LEU A 28 3.21 -9.10 -11.23
C LEU A 28 4.48 -8.24 -11.28
N GLY A 29 4.63 -7.41 -12.32
CA GLY A 29 5.84 -6.71 -12.69
C GLY A 29 6.69 -6.27 -11.51
N SER A 30 8.00 -6.43 -11.65
CA SER A 30 9.05 -6.06 -10.69
C SER A 30 9.17 -4.54 -10.45
N GLN A 31 8.05 -3.83 -10.41
CA GLN A 31 7.96 -2.51 -9.80
C GLN A 31 7.84 -2.74 -8.29
N ILE A 32 8.92 -3.24 -7.67
CA ILE A 32 9.16 -2.87 -6.28
C ILE A 32 9.28 -1.35 -6.36
N PRO A 33 8.33 -0.58 -5.80
CA PRO A 33 8.42 0.87 -5.90
C PRO A 33 9.78 1.27 -5.36
N GLU A 34 10.57 2.03 -6.14
CA GLU A 34 11.96 2.36 -5.81
C GLU A 34 12.10 2.99 -4.42
N THR A 35 11.02 3.57 -3.89
CA THR A 35 10.97 4.11 -2.54
C THR A 35 10.94 2.98 -1.49
N PRO A 36 11.97 2.89 -0.63
CA PRO A 36 11.99 2.01 0.52
C PRO A 36 10.69 2.09 1.33
N PHE A 37 10.25 0.96 1.88
CA PHE A 37 9.08 0.91 2.75
C PHE A 37 9.23 1.88 3.95
N THR A 38 10.44 1.96 4.52
CA THR A 38 10.76 2.88 5.62
C THR A 38 10.47 4.33 5.23
N ASP A 39 10.87 4.76 4.04
CA ASP A 39 10.64 6.12 3.57
C ASP A 39 9.15 6.40 3.37
N ARG A 40 8.39 5.43 2.86
CA ARG A 40 6.93 5.53 2.76
C ARG A 40 6.27 5.63 4.13
N MET A 41 6.72 4.84 5.11
CA MET A 41 6.23 4.89 6.49
C MET A 41 6.56 6.23 7.14
N THR A 42 7.79 6.72 7.01
CA THR A 42 8.20 8.03 7.52
C THR A 42 7.36 9.15 6.88
N ASN A 43 7.12 9.08 5.57
CA ASN A 43 6.26 10.03 4.88
C ASN A 43 4.80 9.94 5.32
N ALA A 44 4.28 8.75 5.61
CA ALA A 44 2.93 8.58 6.15
C ALA A 44 2.80 9.21 7.55
N ILE A 45 3.77 8.99 8.44
CA ILE A 45 3.81 9.61 9.78
C ILE A 45 3.84 11.14 9.66
N ARG A 46 4.68 11.69 8.76
CA ARG A 46 4.73 13.13 8.49
C ARG A 46 3.39 13.67 7.97
N GLN A 47 2.70 12.92 7.10
CA GLN A 47 1.37 13.30 6.61
C GLN A 47 0.33 13.33 7.72
N VAL A 48 0.37 12.40 8.68
CA VAL A 48 -0.52 12.45 9.86
C VAL A 48 -0.23 13.67 10.72
N ALA A 49 1.05 13.97 10.98
CA ALA A 49 1.42 15.16 11.74
C ALA A 49 0.92 16.45 11.05
N LYS A 50 1.08 16.54 9.73
CA LYS A 50 0.54 17.63 8.92
C LYS A 50 -0.99 17.73 9.01
N ALA A 51 -1.70 16.60 8.90
CA ALA A 51 -3.16 16.58 9.00
C ALA A 51 -3.65 17.00 10.40
N GLN A 52 -2.91 16.65 11.46
CA GLN A 52 -3.17 17.11 12.83
C GLN A 52 -2.98 18.63 12.96
N GLU A 53 -1.89 19.16 12.43
CA GLU A 53 -1.62 20.60 12.41
C GLU A 53 -2.69 21.37 11.63
N GLU A 54 -3.05 20.90 10.44
CA GLU A 54 -4.10 21.52 9.62
C GLU A 54 -5.47 21.52 10.32
N ALA A 55 -5.81 20.45 11.04
CA ALA A 55 -7.04 20.38 11.83
C ALA A 55 -7.01 21.38 12.99
N ALA A 56 -5.88 21.49 13.71
CA ALA A 56 -5.71 22.44 14.80
C ALA A 56 -5.78 23.90 14.33
N ILE A 57 -5.12 24.23 13.22
CA ILE A 57 -5.19 25.55 12.60
C ILE A 57 -6.62 25.85 12.15
N SER A 58 -7.31 24.88 11.55
CA SER A 58 -8.70 25.07 11.10
C SER A 58 -9.65 25.33 12.26
N ALA A 59 -9.50 24.60 13.37
CA ALA A 59 -10.29 24.82 14.58
C ALA A 59 -10.03 26.22 15.16
N LYS A 60 -8.75 26.62 15.28
CA LYS A 60 -8.37 27.95 15.74
C LYS A 60 -8.92 29.06 14.84
N ASN A 61 -8.84 28.90 13.53
CA ASN A 61 -9.38 29.89 12.58
C ASN A 61 -10.89 30.04 12.69
N PHE A 62 -11.59 28.95 13.01
CA PHE A 62 -13.02 28.96 13.28
C PHE A 62 -13.37 29.69 14.58
N GLU A 63 -12.65 29.41 15.66
CA GLU A 63 -12.79 30.12 16.94
C GLU A 63 -12.52 31.63 16.80
N LEU A 64 -11.57 32.01 15.94
CA LEU A 64 -11.24 33.41 15.65
C LEU A 64 -12.18 34.08 14.63
N GLY A 65 -13.15 33.35 14.06
CA GLY A 65 -14.08 33.86 13.06
C GLY A 65 -13.45 34.14 11.68
N VAL A 66 -12.20 33.69 11.44
CA VAL A 66 -11.51 33.79 10.15
C VAL A 66 -12.07 32.77 9.15
N GLU A 67 -12.47 31.62 9.64
CA GLU A 67 -13.16 30.56 8.88
C GLU A 67 -14.56 30.38 9.48
N THR A 68 -15.62 30.49 8.68
CA THR A 68 -17.00 30.37 9.19
C THR A 68 -17.61 28.99 8.91
N ASP A 69 -16.95 28.17 8.10
CA ASP A 69 -17.43 26.85 7.74
C ASP A 69 -17.01 25.79 8.76
N LEU A 70 -17.92 25.48 9.70
CA LEU A 70 -17.74 24.42 10.68
C LEU A 70 -17.58 23.04 10.03
N SER A 71 -18.25 22.79 8.90
CA SER A 71 -18.22 21.48 8.23
C SER A 71 -16.82 21.16 7.71
N LYS A 72 -16.13 22.17 7.20
CA LYS A 72 -14.74 22.06 6.75
C LYS A 72 -13.78 21.74 7.90
N VAL A 73 -13.97 22.35 9.07
CA VAL A 73 -13.19 22.06 10.29
C VAL A 73 -13.41 20.62 10.72
N MET A 74 -14.66 20.20 10.82
CA MET A 74 -15.04 18.84 11.23
C MET A 74 -14.50 17.79 10.25
N MET A 75 -14.56 18.06 8.95
CA MET A 75 -14.00 17.17 7.93
C MET A 75 -12.48 17.01 8.10
N LYS A 76 -11.74 18.11 8.30
CA LYS A 76 -10.29 18.05 8.55
C LYS A 76 -9.96 17.26 9.81
N GLN A 77 -10.74 17.45 10.88
CA GLN A 77 -10.57 16.70 12.11
C GLN A 77 -10.85 15.20 11.91
N GLN A 78 -11.85 14.85 11.12
CA GLN A 78 -12.17 13.46 10.77
C GLN A 78 -11.05 12.81 9.92
N VAL A 79 -10.51 13.54 8.94
CA VAL A 79 -9.38 13.08 8.11
C VAL A 79 -8.16 12.81 8.98
N SER A 80 -7.83 13.73 9.90
CA SER A 80 -6.73 13.58 10.85
C SER A 80 -6.90 12.35 11.75
N SER A 81 -8.10 12.16 12.33
CA SER A 81 -8.42 11.00 13.17
C SER A 81 -8.31 9.67 12.43
N LEU A 82 -8.88 9.58 11.22
CA LEU A 82 -8.83 8.39 10.39
C LEU A 82 -7.39 8.06 9.97
N GLY A 83 -6.61 9.07 9.55
CA GLY A 83 -5.21 8.89 9.17
C GLY A 83 -4.34 8.38 10.34
N PHE A 84 -4.59 8.89 11.55
CA PHE A 84 -3.92 8.41 12.75
C PHE A 84 -4.27 6.95 13.06
N GLN A 85 -5.55 6.58 13.02
CA GLN A 85 -5.99 5.19 13.23
C GLN A 85 -5.36 4.23 12.21
N LEU A 86 -5.33 4.63 10.94
CA LEU A 86 -4.68 3.85 9.90
C LEU A 86 -3.19 3.64 10.22
N THR A 87 -2.49 4.70 10.64
CA THR A 87 -1.07 4.62 11.01
C THR A 87 -0.81 3.65 12.16
N LEU A 88 -1.68 3.65 13.18
CA LEU A 88 -1.60 2.67 14.28
C LEU A 88 -1.79 1.23 13.76
N ASN A 89 -2.74 1.01 12.86
CA ASN A 89 -2.98 -0.30 12.27
C ASN A 89 -1.76 -0.79 11.45
N VAL A 90 -1.16 0.09 10.64
CA VAL A 90 0.05 -0.27 9.89
C VAL A 90 1.21 -0.55 10.84
N ARG A 91 1.42 0.28 11.87
CA ARG A 91 2.44 0.05 12.90
C ARG A 91 2.29 -1.34 13.53
N ASN A 92 1.08 -1.68 13.97
CA ASN A 92 0.80 -2.98 14.56
C ASN A 92 1.09 -4.12 13.58
N LYS A 93 0.69 -3.99 12.32
CA LYS A 93 0.94 -5.01 11.29
C LYS A 93 2.43 -5.20 11.00
N VAL A 94 3.22 -4.12 10.98
CA VAL A 94 4.68 -4.18 10.79
C VAL A 94 5.36 -4.89 11.98
N LEU A 95 4.95 -4.56 13.21
CA LEU A 95 5.47 -5.24 14.40
C LEU A 95 5.14 -6.73 14.41
N SER A 96 3.91 -7.09 14.02
CA SER A 96 3.52 -8.49 13.84
C SER A 96 4.36 -9.18 12.77
N ALA A 97 4.53 -8.58 11.59
CA ALA A 97 5.33 -9.18 10.52
C ALA A 97 6.80 -9.38 10.93
N TYR A 98 7.39 -8.45 11.68
CA TYR A 98 8.73 -8.62 12.25
C TYR A 98 8.78 -9.81 13.22
N LYS A 99 7.79 -9.90 14.12
CA LYS A 99 7.66 -11.01 15.06
C LYS A 99 7.45 -12.35 14.33
N ASP A 100 6.67 -12.38 13.26
CA ASP A 100 6.38 -13.57 12.47
C ASP A 100 7.64 -14.09 11.77
N ILE A 101 8.46 -13.20 11.20
CA ILE A 101 9.77 -13.56 10.62
C ILE A 101 10.71 -14.14 11.69
N MET A 102 10.75 -13.54 12.89
CA MET A 102 11.61 -14.03 13.98
C MET A 102 11.19 -15.40 14.54
N ASN A 103 9.89 -15.71 14.51
CA ASN A 103 9.35 -16.98 15.02
C ASN A 103 9.19 -18.04 13.93
N MET A 104 9.55 -17.73 12.67
CA MET A 104 9.54 -18.71 11.60
C MET A 104 10.69 -19.70 11.85
N PRO A 105 10.42 -21.01 11.99
CA PRO A 105 11.49 -21.98 12.09
C PRO A 105 12.28 -21.97 10.78
N VAL A 106 13.62 -21.90 10.90
CA VAL A 106 14.56 -22.07 9.79
C VAL A 106 14.56 -23.51 9.28
#